data_AF-A0A7V8NJE8-F1
#
_entry.id   AF-A0A7V8NJE8-F1
#
_cell.length_a   1.000
_cell.length_b   1.000
_cell.length_c   1.000
_cell.angle_alpha   90.00
_cell.angle_beta   90.00
_cell.angle_gamma   90.00
#
_symmetry.space_group_name_H-M   'P 1'
#
loop_
_entity.id
_entity.type
_entity.pdbx_description
1 polymer ?
#
loop_
_entity_poly.entity_id
_entity_poly.type
_entity_poly.pdbx_seq_one_letter_code
_entity_poly.pdbx_strand_id
1 'polypeptide(L)'
;MASVCVCSDYFRITEDGELCLVPGTMGLRMTLYFKDAGTYQFEKSEYPWLARIRVQAQGAGGGSASADAAASQCIVRPGGAGGGWSEAVVEASALGTVETIVVGAGGTAGTGNGNGGAGGSSSFGGFVVASGGDGGTAAQSSGTAADAVQGPAGPLAGTGQYASGGCAGGAGIRLSGTNGQSGAGGESRLGHGGLARAAEGVGTAPRGYGGGAGGALSYGGDFNGADGGSGLVIVELYG
;
A
#
# COMPACT_ATOMS: atom_id res chain seq x y z
N MET A 1 12.50 -27.65 -52.90
CA MET A 1 12.63 -26.88 -51.66
C MET A 1 11.23 -26.56 -51.18
N ALA A 2 10.80 -27.10 -50.05
CA ALA A 2 9.58 -26.62 -49.42
C ALA A 2 9.90 -25.23 -48.84
N SER A 3 9.39 -24.16 -49.43
CA SER A 3 9.43 -22.84 -48.80
C SER A 3 8.45 -22.89 -47.63
N VAL A 4 8.96 -23.09 -46.42
CA VAL A 4 8.14 -22.92 -45.24
C VAL A 4 7.90 -21.42 -45.09
N CYS A 5 6.77 -20.94 -45.59
CA CYS A 5 6.32 -19.57 -45.37
C CYS A 5 5.83 -19.49 -43.92
N VAL A 6 6.72 -19.13 -43.01
CA VAL A 6 6.34 -18.82 -41.64
C VAL A 6 5.96 -17.34 -41.57
N CYS A 7 4.89 -17.01 -40.85
CA CYS A 7 4.57 -15.62 -40.54
C CYS A 7 5.67 -15.04 -39.63
N SER A 8 6.50 -14.16 -40.19
CA SER A 8 7.62 -13.52 -39.51
C SER A 8 7.21 -12.66 -38.32
N ASP A 9 5.92 -12.31 -38.23
CA ASP A 9 5.36 -11.50 -37.14
C ASP A 9 5.27 -12.29 -35.83
N TYR A 10 5.17 -13.63 -35.90
CA TYR A 10 4.99 -14.50 -34.74
C TYR A 10 6.14 -15.47 -34.51
N PHE A 11 6.85 -15.83 -35.57
CA PHE A 11 7.88 -16.86 -35.53
C PHE A 11 9.12 -16.43 -36.30
N ARG A 12 10.27 -16.83 -35.77
CA ARG A 12 11.59 -16.68 -36.39
C ARG A 12 12.27 -18.04 -36.51
N ILE A 13 13.09 -18.20 -37.54
CA ILE A 13 13.96 -19.38 -37.67
C ILE A 13 15.34 -18.99 -37.14
N THR A 14 15.90 -19.75 -36.21
CA THR A 14 17.25 -19.52 -35.68
C THR A 14 18.33 -19.90 -36.70
N GLU A 15 19.57 -19.52 -36.44
CA GLU A 15 20.71 -19.91 -37.30
C GLU A 15 20.87 -21.44 -37.37
N ASP A 16 20.38 -22.17 -36.36
CA ASP A 16 20.36 -23.63 -36.30
C ASP A 16 19.16 -24.27 -37.04
N GLY A 17 18.28 -23.46 -37.64
CA GLY A 17 17.10 -23.93 -38.36
C GLY A 17 15.89 -24.26 -37.48
N GLU A 18 15.92 -23.89 -36.19
CA GLU A 18 14.81 -24.11 -35.28
C GLU A 18 13.73 -23.04 -35.42
N LEU A 19 12.46 -23.44 -35.36
CA LEU A 19 11.33 -22.53 -35.30
C LEU A 19 11.15 -22.02 -33.87
N CYS A 20 11.40 -20.73 -33.64
CA CYS A 20 11.19 -20.07 -32.35
C CYS A 20 10.06 -19.03 -32.45
N LEU A 21 9.29 -18.86 -31.37
CA LEU A 21 8.42 -17.70 -31.23
C LEU A 21 9.25 -16.42 -31.07
N VAL A 22 8.76 -15.32 -31.63
CA VAL A 22 9.33 -14.00 -31.40
C VAL A 22 8.97 -13.57 -29.98
N PRO A 23 9.93 -13.25 -29.10
CA PRO A 23 9.62 -12.75 -27.76
C PRO A 23 8.71 -11.52 -27.83
N GLY A 24 7.64 -11.51 -27.04
CA GLY A 24 6.64 -10.45 -26.95
C GLY A 24 5.33 -10.76 -27.67
N THR A 25 5.28 -11.89 -28.39
CA THR A 25 4.10 -12.39 -29.10
C THR A 25 3.26 -13.36 -28.28
N MET A 26 3.82 -13.89 -27.19
CA MET A 26 3.04 -14.60 -26.19
C MET A 26 2.38 -13.56 -25.26
N GLY A 27 1.14 -13.80 -24.87
CA GLY A 27 0.45 -12.91 -23.92
C GLY A 27 1.06 -12.94 -22.52
N LEU A 28 0.24 -12.66 -21.52
CA LEU A 28 0.60 -12.88 -20.12
C LEU A 28 0.96 -14.36 -19.91
N ARG A 29 2.15 -14.63 -19.40
CA ARG A 29 2.63 -16.00 -19.13
C ARG A 29 2.64 -16.34 -17.65
N MET A 30 2.98 -15.38 -16.80
CA MET A 30 3.14 -15.60 -15.37
C MET A 30 2.84 -14.34 -14.58
N THR A 31 2.35 -14.49 -13.36
CA THR A 31 2.19 -13.39 -12.40
C THR A 31 2.85 -13.78 -11.08
N LEU A 32 3.73 -12.92 -10.60
CA LEU A 32 4.38 -13.04 -9.30
C LEU A 32 3.71 -12.09 -8.31
N TYR A 33 3.47 -12.57 -7.09
CA TYR A 33 2.87 -11.79 -6.01
C TYR A 33 3.82 -11.74 -4.81
N PHE A 34 4.16 -10.53 -4.39
CA PHE A 34 4.96 -10.26 -3.19
C PHE A 34 4.06 -9.56 -2.17
N LYS A 35 3.56 -10.33 -1.21
CA LYS A 35 2.49 -9.93 -0.26
C LYS A 35 3.02 -9.61 1.14
N ASP A 36 4.11 -10.25 1.53
CA ASP A 36 4.72 -10.04 2.84
C ASP A 36 5.70 -8.87 2.76
N ALA A 37 5.77 -8.08 3.82
CA ALA A 37 6.69 -6.96 3.90
C ALA A 37 8.14 -7.45 3.92
N GLY A 38 8.99 -6.79 3.13
CA GLY A 38 10.39 -7.19 3.02
C GLY A 38 11.01 -6.81 1.69
N THR A 39 12.24 -7.30 1.49
CA THR A 39 13.02 -7.09 0.28
C THR A 39 13.18 -8.42 -0.45
N TYR A 40 12.90 -8.40 -1.74
CA TYR A 40 13.03 -9.55 -2.64
C TYR A 40 13.89 -9.16 -3.84
N GLN A 41 14.35 -10.16 -4.59
CA GLN A 41 15.11 -9.95 -5.81
C GLN A 41 14.36 -10.58 -6.97
N PHE A 42 14.30 -9.87 -8.09
CA PHE A 42 13.82 -10.36 -9.36
C PHE A 42 15.02 -10.60 -10.28
N GLU A 43 15.29 -11.86 -10.59
CA GLU A 43 16.39 -12.24 -11.48
C GLU A 43 15.89 -12.46 -12.90
N LYS A 44 16.33 -11.63 -13.85
CA LYS A 44 15.87 -11.72 -15.25
C LYS A 44 16.24 -13.06 -15.89
N SER A 45 17.34 -13.67 -15.48
CA SER A 45 17.83 -14.97 -15.99
C SER A 45 16.88 -16.14 -15.71
N GLU A 46 16.00 -16.03 -14.71
CA GLU A 46 14.97 -17.05 -14.46
C GLU A 46 13.89 -17.07 -15.56
N TYR A 47 13.79 -15.99 -16.34
CA TYR A 47 12.76 -15.78 -17.36
C TYR A 47 13.41 -15.48 -18.73
N PRO A 48 14.10 -16.44 -19.36
CA PRO A 48 14.83 -16.21 -20.62
C PRO A 48 13.91 -15.86 -21.81
N TRP A 49 12.61 -16.13 -21.67
CA TRP A 49 11.58 -15.79 -22.64
C TRP A 49 10.96 -14.40 -22.42
N LEU A 50 11.38 -13.67 -21.38
CA LEU A 50 10.75 -12.40 -21.00
C LEU A 50 10.96 -11.32 -22.07
N ALA A 51 9.86 -10.74 -22.53
CA ALA A 51 9.88 -9.62 -23.45
C ALA A 51 9.59 -8.30 -22.73
N ARG A 52 8.61 -8.29 -21.82
CA ARG A 52 8.26 -7.13 -20.99
C ARG A 52 7.59 -7.56 -19.70
N ILE A 53 7.57 -6.67 -18.71
CA ILE A 53 6.80 -6.82 -17.48
C ILE A 53 5.79 -5.70 -17.34
N ARG A 54 4.64 -5.99 -16.71
CA ARG A 54 3.80 -4.97 -16.08
C ARG A 54 3.98 -5.11 -14.58
N VAL A 55 4.43 -4.04 -13.95
CA VAL A 55 4.61 -4.00 -12.50
C VAL A 55 3.56 -3.09 -11.90
N GLN A 56 2.99 -3.54 -10.79
CA GLN A 56 2.02 -2.79 -10.00
C GLN A 56 2.47 -2.81 -8.54
N ALA A 57 2.51 -1.66 -7.89
CA ALA A 57 2.86 -1.52 -6.49
C ALA A 57 1.80 -0.74 -5.73
N GLN A 58 1.45 -1.24 -4.54
CA GLN A 58 0.62 -0.59 -3.53
C GLN A 58 1.50 -0.28 -2.32
N GLY A 59 1.65 1.00 -1.97
CA GLY A 59 2.28 1.40 -0.72
C GLY A 59 1.46 0.95 0.49
N ALA A 60 2.10 0.76 1.63
CA ALA A 60 1.42 0.36 2.86
C ALA A 60 0.65 1.53 3.50
N GLY A 61 -0.36 1.24 4.31
CA GLY A 61 -1.13 2.25 5.04
C GLY A 61 -0.49 2.60 6.39
N GLY A 62 -0.80 3.79 6.90
CA GLY A 62 -0.38 4.24 8.22
C GLY A 62 -1.20 3.60 9.35
N GLY A 63 -0.55 3.37 10.49
CA GLY A 63 -1.21 2.94 11.72
C GLY A 63 -1.96 4.10 12.38
N SER A 64 -2.88 3.80 13.30
CA SER A 64 -3.65 4.83 14.02
C SER A 64 -3.02 5.16 15.38
N ALA A 65 -3.26 6.36 15.89
CA ALA A 65 -2.88 6.72 17.26
C ALA A 65 -3.71 5.94 18.31
N SER A 66 -3.16 5.80 19.52
CA SER A 66 -3.87 5.30 20.71
C SER A 66 -4.60 6.41 21.45
N ALA A 67 -5.59 6.04 22.27
CA ALA A 67 -6.38 6.97 23.07
C ALA A 67 -6.35 6.55 24.54
N ASP A 68 -5.87 7.44 25.41
CA ASP A 68 -5.87 7.26 26.87
C ASP A 68 -6.46 8.53 27.51
N ALA A 69 -7.78 8.55 27.65
CA ALA A 69 -8.50 9.68 28.25
C ALA A 69 -8.59 9.48 29.77
N ALA A 70 -8.57 10.58 30.51
CA ALA A 70 -8.89 10.54 31.94
C ALA A 70 -10.38 10.20 32.16
N ALA A 71 -10.71 9.74 33.37
CA ALA A 71 -12.09 9.40 33.72
C ALA A 71 -13.07 10.56 33.44
N SER A 72 -14.20 10.25 32.80
CA SER A 72 -15.23 11.22 32.38
C SER A 72 -14.75 12.26 31.34
N GLN A 73 -13.67 11.96 30.62
CA GLN A 73 -13.15 12.76 29.53
C GLN A 73 -13.03 11.92 28.27
N CYS A 74 -12.93 12.58 27.12
CA CYS A 74 -12.90 11.93 25.82
C CYS A 74 -11.63 12.27 25.05
N ILE A 75 -11.07 11.26 24.39
CA ILE A 75 -10.10 11.41 23.30
C ILE A 75 -10.65 10.64 22.10
N VAL A 76 -10.74 11.32 20.98
CA VAL A 76 -10.91 10.71 19.66
C VAL A 76 -9.62 10.82 18.88
N ARG A 77 -9.25 9.76 18.16
CA ARG A 77 -8.09 9.79 17.27
C ARG A 77 -8.50 9.82 15.81
N PRO A 78 -7.74 10.52 14.96
CA PRO A 78 -7.88 10.34 13.52
C PRO A 78 -7.41 8.94 13.11
N GLY A 79 -7.83 8.49 11.93
CA GLY A 79 -7.23 7.31 11.30
C GLY A 79 -5.86 7.60 10.70
N GLY A 80 -5.12 6.56 10.33
CA GLY A 80 -3.93 6.65 9.48
C GLY A 80 -4.30 6.84 8.00
N ALA A 81 -3.40 7.39 7.19
CA ALA A 81 -3.60 7.55 5.76
C ALA A 81 -3.41 6.23 4.99
N GLY A 82 -4.07 6.10 3.84
CA GLY A 82 -3.87 4.98 2.92
C GLY A 82 -2.59 5.15 2.10
N GLY A 83 -2.00 4.05 1.64
CA GLY A 83 -0.86 4.05 0.74
C GLY A 83 -1.25 4.35 -0.72
N GLY A 84 -0.28 4.86 -1.49
CA GLY A 84 -0.43 5.16 -2.91
C GLY A 84 -0.35 3.94 -3.81
N TRP A 85 -0.64 4.15 -5.09
CA TRP A 85 -0.57 3.13 -6.14
C TRP A 85 0.29 3.62 -7.29
N SER A 86 1.13 2.74 -7.84
CA SER A 86 1.91 3.02 -9.03
C SER A 86 2.01 1.79 -9.92
N GLU A 87 2.05 1.99 -11.24
CA GLU A 87 2.28 0.93 -12.22
C GLU A 87 3.07 1.41 -13.43
N ALA A 88 3.79 0.47 -14.05
CA ALA A 88 4.49 0.69 -15.31
C ALA A 88 4.62 -0.60 -16.11
N VAL A 89 4.66 -0.46 -17.43
CA VAL A 89 5.13 -1.49 -18.35
C VAL A 89 6.59 -1.21 -18.67
N VAL A 90 7.46 -2.20 -18.46
CA VAL A 90 8.91 -2.10 -18.63
C VAL A 90 9.38 -3.19 -19.58
N GLU A 91 10.10 -2.79 -20.63
CA GLU A 91 10.72 -3.72 -21.57
C GLU A 91 11.85 -4.51 -20.90
N ALA A 92 12.01 -5.79 -21.24
CA ALA A 92 13.04 -6.65 -20.66
C ALA A 92 14.48 -6.14 -20.95
N SER A 93 14.64 -5.35 -22.01
CA SER A 93 15.88 -4.67 -22.37
C SER A 93 16.24 -3.52 -21.44
N ALA A 94 15.26 -2.91 -20.78
CA ALA A 94 15.47 -1.83 -19.81
C ALA A 94 15.80 -2.35 -18.40
N LEU A 95 15.46 -3.61 -18.10
CA LEU A 95 15.74 -4.26 -16.83
C LEU A 95 17.22 -4.64 -16.69
N GLY A 96 17.77 -4.45 -15.49
CA GLY A 96 19.04 -5.02 -15.09
C GLY A 96 19.03 -6.55 -15.05
N THR A 97 20.16 -7.14 -14.66
CA THR A 97 20.24 -8.58 -14.39
C THR A 97 19.38 -8.96 -13.18
N VAL A 98 19.41 -8.10 -12.15
CA VAL A 98 18.64 -8.23 -10.92
C VAL A 98 17.96 -6.90 -10.62
N GLU A 99 16.68 -6.95 -10.28
CA GLU A 99 15.91 -5.81 -9.80
C GLU A 99 15.48 -6.06 -8.36
N THR A 100 15.64 -5.06 -7.50
CA THR A 100 15.21 -5.15 -6.11
C THR A 100 13.72 -4.82 -5.99
N ILE A 101 12.99 -5.69 -5.31
CA ILE A 101 11.58 -5.49 -4.98
C ILE A 101 11.49 -5.15 -3.48
N VAL A 102 10.73 -4.13 -3.15
CA VAL A 102 10.42 -3.79 -1.75
C VAL A 102 8.92 -3.85 -1.56
N VAL A 103 8.47 -4.55 -0.52
CA VAL A 103 7.09 -4.53 -0.06
C VAL A 103 7.05 -3.79 1.26
N GLY A 104 6.31 -2.68 1.30
CA GLY A 104 6.20 -1.85 2.49
C GLY A 104 5.46 -2.55 3.63
N ALA A 105 5.98 -2.45 4.85
CA ALA A 105 5.27 -2.86 6.05
C ALA A 105 4.16 -1.86 6.40
N GLY A 106 3.04 -2.36 6.92
CA GLY A 106 2.01 -1.51 7.52
C GLY A 106 2.57 -0.65 8.66
N GLY A 107 2.06 0.56 8.81
CA GLY A 107 2.45 1.45 9.91
C GLY A 107 2.01 0.87 11.26
N THR A 108 2.88 0.95 12.27
CA THR A 108 2.60 0.35 13.58
C THR A 108 1.52 1.10 14.36
N ALA A 109 0.76 0.40 15.19
CA ALA A 109 -0.22 0.97 16.09
C ALA A 109 0.44 1.93 17.11
N GLY A 110 -0.24 3.05 17.37
CA GLY A 110 0.08 3.90 18.50
C GLY A 110 -0.20 3.19 19.82
N THR A 111 0.57 3.56 20.85
CA THR A 111 0.65 2.92 22.16
C THR A 111 0.84 4.02 23.20
N GLY A 112 0.23 3.91 24.40
CA GLY A 112 0.41 4.87 25.51
C GLY A 112 0.12 6.32 25.12
N ASN A 113 -1.04 6.58 24.52
CA ASN A 113 -1.44 7.88 23.97
C ASN A 113 -0.52 8.47 22.86
N GLY A 114 0.26 7.62 22.17
CA GLY A 114 1.18 7.99 21.11
C GLY A 114 0.61 7.94 19.68
N ASN A 115 1.36 8.53 18.75
CA ASN A 115 1.08 8.51 17.32
C ASN A 115 1.12 7.08 16.75
N GLY A 116 0.38 6.85 15.66
CA GLY A 116 0.61 5.70 14.79
C GLY A 116 1.88 5.89 13.95
N GLY A 117 2.48 4.78 13.55
CA GLY A 117 3.62 4.74 12.63
C GLY A 117 3.20 4.94 11.18
N ALA A 118 4.10 5.49 10.37
CA ALA A 118 3.92 5.57 8.92
C ALA A 118 4.09 4.19 8.26
N GLY A 119 3.34 3.95 7.18
CA GLY A 119 3.50 2.77 6.33
C GLY A 119 4.74 2.88 5.43
N GLY A 120 5.34 1.74 5.12
CA GLY A 120 6.44 1.63 4.17
C GLY A 120 6.01 1.80 2.72
N SER A 121 6.92 2.27 1.89
CA SER A 121 6.73 2.30 0.42
C SER A 121 6.93 0.91 -0.17
N SER A 122 6.23 0.61 -1.27
CA SER A 122 6.45 -0.59 -2.07
C SER A 122 7.02 -0.22 -3.43
N SER A 123 7.95 -1.00 -3.96
CA SER A 123 8.64 -0.67 -5.21
C SER A 123 9.17 -1.89 -5.98
N PHE A 124 9.48 -1.63 -7.25
CA PHE A 124 10.26 -2.51 -8.12
C PHE A 124 11.34 -1.68 -8.79
N GLY A 125 12.59 -1.90 -8.39
CA GLY A 125 13.73 -1.08 -8.75
C GLY A 125 13.44 0.40 -8.56
N GLY A 126 13.84 1.20 -9.55
CA GLY A 126 13.43 2.61 -9.67
C GLY A 126 12.23 2.85 -10.60
N PHE A 127 11.68 1.79 -11.22
CA PHE A 127 10.66 1.90 -12.25
C PHE A 127 9.27 2.21 -11.69
N VAL A 128 8.94 1.58 -10.56
CA VAL A 128 7.67 1.75 -9.88
C VAL A 128 7.93 1.94 -8.40
N VAL A 129 7.48 3.08 -7.86
CA VAL A 129 7.51 3.37 -6.42
C VAL A 129 6.12 3.84 -6.01
N ALA A 130 5.52 3.17 -5.04
CA ALA A 130 4.25 3.54 -4.44
C ALA A 130 4.48 3.92 -2.97
N SER A 131 4.27 5.20 -2.65
CA SER A 131 4.53 5.77 -1.33
C SER A 131 3.59 5.20 -0.26
N GLY A 132 4.12 4.94 0.94
CA GLY A 132 3.32 4.56 2.10
C GLY A 132 2.56 5.74 2.71
N GLY A 133 1.48 5.46 3.45
CA GLY A 133 0.66 6.47 4.12
C GLY A 133 1.17 6.83 5.52
N ASP A 134 0.98 8.09 5.92
CA ASP A 134 1.35 8.59 7.25
C ASP A 134 0.44 8.02 8.37
N GLY A 135 1.00 7.88 9.56
CA GLY A 135 0.28 7.42 10.74
C GLY A 135 -0.66 8.50 11.32
N GLY A 136 -1.73 8.05 11.98
CA GLY A 136 -2.66 8.91 12.70
C GLY A 136 -1.97 9.62 13.87
N THR A 137 -2.31 10.89 14.09
CA THR A 137 -1.65 11.73 15.11
C THR A 137 -2.35 11.68 16.46
N ALA A 138 -1.57 11.83 17.53
CA ALA A 138 -2.01 11.99 18.91
C ALA A 138 -2.31 13.46 19.26
N ALA A 139 -2.92 14.21 18.33
CA ALA A 139 -3.05 15.67 18.42
C ALA A 139 -4.10 16.18 19.44
N GLN A 140 -5.04 15.34 19.87
CA GLN A 140 -6.06 15.71 20.87
C GLN A 140 -5.61 15.33 22.29
N SER A 141 -5.67 16.29 23.22
CA SER A 141 -5.53 16.03 24.66
C SER A 141 -6.86 15.58 25.26
N SER A 142 -6.80 14.84 26.38
CA SER A 142 -7.98 14.47 27.16
C SER A 142 -8.78 15.72 27.58
N GLY A 143 -10.11 15.67 27.46
CA GLY A 143 -10.97 16.79 27.82
C GLY A 143 -12.46 16.54 27.60
N THR A 144 -13.28 17.53 27.92
CA THR A 144 -14.75 17.45 27.85
C THR A 144 -15.38 18.44 26.87
N ALA A 145 -14.64 19.45 26.42
CA ALA A 145 -15.13 20.44 25.47
C ALA A 145 -15.10 19.91 24.03
N ALA A 146 -16.02 20.38 23.19
CA ALA A 146 -16.04 20.02 21.78
C ALA A 146 -14.73 20.41 21.09
N ASP A 147 -14.18 19.50 20.29
CA ASP A 147 -12.89 19.66 19.63
C ASP A 147 -12.78 18.68 18.44
N ALA A 148 -11.97 18.99 17.45
CA ALA A 148 -11.78 18.17 16.26
C ALA A 148 -10.31 18.04 15.89
N VAL A 149 -9.95 16.84 15.41
CA VAL A 149 -8.60 16.53 14.94
C VAL A 149 -8.64 16.06 13.51
N GLN A 150 -7.80 16.65 12.68
CA GLN A 150 -7.62 16.27 11.28
C GLN A 150 -6.86 14.94 11.19
N GLY A 151 -7.22 14.14 10.19
CA GLY A 151 -6.39 13.00 9.80
C GLY A 151 -5.18 13.43 8.99
N PRO A 152 -4.13 12.58 8.96
CA PRO A 152 -2.97 12.82 8.10
C PRO A 152 -3.39 12.84 6.64
N ALA A 153 -2.73 13.68 5.85
CA ALA A 153 -2.93 13.71 4.41
C ALA A 153 -2.51 12.37 3.79
N GLY A 154 -3.14 12.03 2.66
CA GLY A 154 -2.68 10.90 1.85
C GLY A 154 -1.32 11.21 1.23
N PRO A 155 -0.46 10.19 1.02
CA PRO A 155 0.80 10.40 0.33
C PRO A 155 0.54 10.83 -1.11
N LEU A 156 1.43 11.68 -1.65
CA LEU A 156 1.41 12.02 -3.07
C LEU A 156 1.67 10.79 -3.94
N ALA A 157 1.33 10.90 -5.23
CA ALA A 157 1.67 9.88 -6.21
C ALA A 157 3.18 9.64 -6.24
N GLY A 158 3.58 8.37 -6.32
CA GLY A 158 4.98 7.99 -6.44
C GLY A 158 5.46 8.02 -7.89
N THR A 159 6.29 7.05 -8.29
CA THR A 159 6.84 6.95 -9.65
C THR A 159 6.25 5.76 -10.41
N GLY A 160 6.01 5.93 -11.70
CA GLY A 160 5.45 4.95 -12.61
C GLY A 160 4.90 5.63 -13.86
N GLN A 161 4.45 4.85 -14.85
CA GLN A 161 3.73 5.40 -16.01
C GLN A 161 2.33 5.87 -15.62
N TYR A 162 1.71 5.18 -14.67
CA TYR A 162 0.49 5.62 -14.00
C TYR A 162 0.72 5.55 -12.49
N ALA A 163 0.43 6.64 -11.80
CA ALA A 163 0.59 6.73 -10.35
C ALA A 163 -0.52 7.58 -9.74
N SER A 164 -0.98 7.18 -8.56
CA SER A 164 -1.95 7.91 -7.75
C SER A 164 -1.54 7.88 -6.29
N GLY A 165 -1.77 8.99 -5.58
CA GLY A 165 -1.61 9.03 -4.13
C GLY A 165 -2.62 8.13 -3.39
N GLY A 166 -2.41 7.99 -2.08
CA GLY A 166 -3.40 7.36 -1.20
C GLY A 166 -4.42 8.38 -0.69
N CYS A 167 -5.50 7.91 -0.05
CA CYS A 167 -6.46 8.81 0.59
C CYS A 167 -6.01 9.24 1.99
N ALA A 168 -6.43 10.43 2.40
CA ALA A 168 -6.22 10.93 3.75
C ALA A 168 -6.94 10.09 4.81
N GLY A 169 -6.41 10.08 6.03
CA GLY A 169 -7.14 9.56 7.18
C GLY A 169 -8.35 10.44 7.51
N GLY A 170 -9.41 9.83 8.01
CA GLY A 170 -10.59 10.53 8.51
C GLY A 170 -10.28 11.33 9.77
N ALA A 171 -10.98 12.46 9.91
CA ALA A 171 -10.93 13.30 11.11
C ALA A 171 -11.70 12.67 12.28
N GLY A 172 -11.29 12.98 13.51
CA GLY A 172 -12.04 12.69 14.72
C GLY A 172 -12.74 13.94 15.25
N ILE A 173 -13.92 13.77 15.84
CA ILE A 173 -14.64 14.84 16.56
C ILE A 173 -15.04 14.40 17.97
N ARG A 174 -14.60 15.16 18.97
CA ARG A 174 -15.11 15.07 20.34
C ARG A 174 -16.30 16.01 20.46
N LEU A 175 -17.43 15.50 20.95
CA LEU A 175 -18.63 16.29 21.22
C LEU A 175 -18.73 16.67 22.69
N SER A 176 -18.32 15.76 23.58
CA SER A 176 -18.28 15.96 25.03
C SER A 176 -17.29 14.99 25.69
N GLY A 177 -17.21 14.98 27.03
CA GLY A 177 -16.39 14.01 27.78
C GLY A 177 -16.81 12.55 27.64
N THR A 178 -18.02 12.27 27.16
CA THR A 178 -18.58 10.91 27.04
C THR A 178 -19.15 10.62 25.66
N ASN A 179 -18.87 11.49 24.68
CA ASN A 179 -19.37 11.31 23.32
C ASN A 179 -18.39 11.89 22.29
N GLY A 180 -18.19 11.15 21.21
CA GLY A 180 -17.30 11.51 20.12
C GLY A 180 -17.27 10.43 19.05
N GLN A 181 -16.63 10.74 17.93
CA GLN A 181 -16.40 9.81 16.83
C GLN A 181 -14.94 9.89 16.40
N SER A 182 -14.27 8.74 16.30
CA SER A 182 -12.91 8.66 15.77
C SER A 182 -12.91 8.70 14.25
N GLY A 183 -11.73 8.95 13.66
CA GLY A 183 -11.56 8.96 12.22
C GLY A 183 -11.48 7.55 11.63
N ALA A 184 -12.07 7.37 10.44
CA ALA A 184 -11.80 6.19 9.62
C ALA A 184 -10.36 6.24 9.07
N GLY A 185 -9.81 5.10 8.69
CA GLY A 185 -8.54 5.05 7.98
C GLY A 185 -8.68 5.48 6.52
N GLY A 186 -7.58 5.91 5.92
CA GLY A 186 -7.54 6.28 4.51
C GLY A 186 -7.65 5.06 3.59
N GLU A 187 -8.42 5.21 2.52
CA GLU A 187 -8.60 4.22 1.46
C GLU A 187 -7.35 4.08 0.56
N SER A 188 -7.21 2.91 -0.05
CA SER A 188 -6.20 2.59 -1.05
C SER A 188 -6.82 1.85 -2.24
N ARG A 189 -6.08 1.70 -3.34
CA ARG A 189 -6.64 1.06 -4.55
C ARG A 189 -7.02 -0.40 -4.32
N LEU A 190 -6.23 -1.12 -3.53
CA LEU A 190 -6.42 -2.55 -3.23
C LEU A 190 -6.84 -2.83 -1.78
N GLY A 191 -7.24 -1.81 -1.04
CA GLY A 191 -7.57 -1.96 0.37
C GLY A 191 -8.43 -0.83 0.89
N HIS A 192 -9.21 -1.16 1.92
CA HIS A 192 -10.10 -0.24 2.60
C HIS A 192 -9.53 0.17 3.94
N GLY A 193 -9.77 1.44 4.31
CA GLY A 193 -9.39 1.95 5.61
C GLY A 193 -10.13 1.23 6.74
N GLY A 194 -9.56 1.27 7.94
CA GLY A 194 -10.25 0.86 9.16
C GLY A 194 -11.48 1.73 9.42
N LEU A 195 -12.52 1.16 10.00
CA LEU A 195 -13.76 1.88 10.30
C LEU A 195 -13.58 2.91 11.44
N ALA A 196 -14.26 4.04 11.33
CA ALA A 196 -14.44 4.97 12.45
C ALA A 196 -15.16 4.30 13.63
N ARG A 197 -14.93 4.81 14.85
CA ARG A 197 -15.58 4.32 16.07
C ARG A 197 -16.47 5.40 16.68
N ALA A 198 -17.65 4.99 17.14
CA ALA A 198 -18.60 5.84 17.88
C ALA A 198 -18.79 5.39 19.34
N ALA A 199 -17.99 4.42 19.79
CA ALA A 199 -17.93 3.93 21.16
C ALA A 199 -16.46 3.79 21.56
N GLU A 200 -16.13 3.65 22.85
CA GLU A 200 -14.74 3.50 23.30
C GLU A 200 -14.13 2.13 22.95
N GLY A 201 -12.80 2.06 22.84
CA GLY A 201 -12.07 0.88 22.37
C GLY A 201 -10.90 1.17 21.42
N VAL A 202 -10.15 0.09 21.13
CA VAL A 202 -8.97 0.08 20.27
C VAL A 202 -9.25 0.56 18.85
N GLY A 203 -8.21 1.02 18.15
CA GLY A 203 -8.27 1.32 16.72
C GLY A 203 -8.77 0.13 15.89
N THR A 204 -9.28 0.40 14.70
CA THR A 204 -9.79 -0.65 13.81
C THR A 204 -8.79 -0.97 12.71
N ALA A 205 -8.57 -2.26 12.48
CA ALA A 205 -7.69 -2.72 11.41
C ALA A 205 -8.30 -2.41 10.02
N PRO A 206 -7.47 -2.05 9.03
CA PRO A 206 -7.87 -1.95 7.63
C PRO A 206 -8.15 -3.33 7.02
N ARG A 207 -8.63 -3.35 5.77
CA ARG A 207 -8.88 -4.58 5.00
C ARG A 207 -8.13 -4.51 3.66
N GLY A 208 -7.55 -5.61 3.22
CA GLY A 208 -6.76 -5.62 1.98
C GLY A 208 -5.40 -4.92 2.15
N TYR A 209 -4.86 -4.38 1.05
CA TYR A 209 -3.49 -3.83 1.02
C TYR A 209 -3.49 -2.30 0.99
N GLY A 210 -2.58 -1.70 1.74
CA GLY A 210 -2.35 -0.26 1.76
C GLY A 210 -3.35 0.58 2.56
N GLY A 211 -4.48 0.02 3.02
CA GLY A 211 -5.46 0.79 3.79
C GLY A 211 -4.89 1.31 5.11
N GLY A 212 -5.21 2.54 5.48
CA GLY A 212 -4.85 3.12 6.78
C GLY A 212 -5.73 2.56 7.91
N ALA A 213 -5.22 2.53 9.14
CA ALA A 213 -6.01 2.08 10.30
C ALA A 213 -7.03 3.14 10.77
N GLY A 214 -8.15 2.71 11.35
CA GLY A 214 -9.14 3.60 11.96
C GLY A 214 -8.75 3.97 13.40
N GLY A 215 -9.05 5.21 13.80
CA GLY A 215 -8.62 5.78 15.08
C GLY A 215 -9.24 5.10 16.31
N ALA A 216 -8.45 5.01 17.38
CA ALA A 216 -8.93 4.64 18.71
C ALA A 216 -9.85 5.72 19.30
N LEU A 217 -10.64 5.34 20.29
CA LEU A 217 -11.54 6.23 21.01
C LEU A 217 -11.56 5.84 22.49
N SER A 218 -11.45 6.81 23.39
CA SER A 218 -11.49 6.58 24.84
C SER A 218 -12.46 7.54 25.54
N TYR A 219 -13.18 7.03 26.56
CA TYR A 219 -13.95 7.80 27.54
C TYR A 219 -13.40 7.68 28.99
N GLY A 220 -12.16 7.21 29.14
CA GLY A 220 -11.57 6.93 30.46
C GLY A 220 -10.65 5.71 30.53
N GLY A 221 -10.43 5.01 29.42
CA GLY A 221 -9.58 3.82 29.34
C GLY A 221 -8.39 3.97 28.40
N ASP A 222 -7.38 3.13 28.54
CA ASP A 222 -6.22 3.06 27.65
C ASP A 222 -6.48 2.08 26.50
N PHE A 223 -6.55 2.62 25.28
CA PHE A 223 -6.82 1.86 24.07
C PHE A 223 -5.74 2.12 23.03
N ASN A 224 -5.05 1.04 22.64
CA ASN A 224 -4.09 1.07 21.54
C ASN A 224 -4.75 1.44 20.21
N GLY A 225 -3.95 1.97 19.29
CA GLY A 225 -4.33 2.07 17.89
C GLY A 225 -4.39 0.71 17.21
N ALA A 226 -4.49 0.72 15.88
CA ALA A 226 -4.33 -0.46 15.05
C ALA A 226 -3.23 -0.24 14.01
N ASP A 227 -2.64 -1.34 13.56
CA ASP A 227 -1.64 -1.34 12.48
C ASP A 227 -2.31 -1.01 11.14
N GLY A 228 -1.59 -0.32 10.27
CA GLY A 228 -1.97 -0.12 8.87
C GLY A 228 -1.82 -1.38 8.03
N GLY A 229 -2.45 -1.41 6.86
CA GLY A 229 -2.38 -2.55 5.94
C GLY A 229 -1.04 -2.57 5.22
N SER A 230 -0.40 -3.75 5.14
CA SER A 230 0.83 -3.93 4.37
C SER A 230 0.68 -3.57 2.89
N GLY A 231 1.79 -3.27 2.24
CA GLY A 231 1.86 -3.04 0.81
C GLY A 231 1.78 -4.34 0.00
N LEU A 232 1.89 -4.21 -1.33
CA LEU A 232 1.89 -5.32 -2.28
C LEU A 232 2.71 -4.94 -3.51
N VAL A 233 3.43 -5.90 -4.08
CA VAL A 233 3.97 -5.79 -5.44
C VAL A 233 3.49 -6.97 -6.28
N ILE A 234 2.96 -6.67 -7.47
CA ILE A 234 2.52 -7.63 -8.48
C ILE A 234 3.39 -7.44 -9.73
N VAL A 235 3.98 -8.53 -10.23
CA VAL A 235 4.78 -8.51 -11.46
C VAL A 235 4.15 -9.48 -12.46
N GLU A 236 3.58 -8.95 -13.53
CA GLU A 236 3.05 -9.70 -14.66
C GLU A 236 4.13 -9.82 -15.74
N LEU A 237 4.47 -11.04 -16.14
CA LEU A 237 5.50 -11.34 -17.13
C LEU A 237 4.90 -11.73 -18.47
N TYR A 238 5.35 -11.07 -19.53
CA TYR A 238 4.90 -11.26 -20.91
C TYR A 238 6.07 -11.76 -21.76
N GLY A 239 5.81 -12.75 -22.62
CA GLY A 239 6.83 -13.46 -23.40
C GLY A 239 6.62 -13.39 -24.89
#